data_AF-A0A5Q4EHC8-F1
#
_entry.id   AF-A0A5Q4EHC8-F1
#
_cell.length_a   1.000
_cell.length_b   1.000
_cell.length_c   1.000
_cell.angle_alpha   90.00
_cell.angle_beta   90.00
_cell.angle_gamma   90.00
#
_symmetry.space_group_name_H-M   'P 1'
#
loop_
_entity.id
_entity.type
_entity.pdbx_description
1 polymer ?
#
loop_
_entity_poly.entity_id
_entity_poly.type
_entity_poly.pdbx_seq_one_letter_code
_entity_poly.pdbx_strand_id
1 'polypeptide(L)'
;MNVKDTPNKKANLNVLDQVLRTLFTVDKKIHELHKCSSDDFLSLNRTLKHNHERASYITKNVTLAFEKIGPEGNLNSLGVLKNSLVEFQQELHSFDGELSINLEVLERIQSNFSLMFVPINNFRQNLTSLKLLLSNIKLTNNLYDRSLKNFSDIESARIEGVINKVKESCPIFEENIFVIQNHLKTLYQDLAGIKDFIFNDLLKKLDALSNEIVVIEKHNQEAANLKAKTDVISKNCNSSVGSIITNLQYHDIIRQKMEHIQQTHKLIIAELNNNEKAQERTTDTVPNPFFLQIPQIIEIQTAQLLHTNKEYQNAIDHISKKMTEIGQDMAALARIFKSISVFEYQGSHVSRERISEAFSKLISDKREYIGRFNTLSEDISLIQRIVNNLFEKFQDLELIENSIEQTIIDKISFGNLLVSEEGETASQAQQILKLYADNHFEKNKIRTLFKDTNAQLKDFGKNNNLYVYNKKGMERINHNLDTAEKSFAEVISNLDFLEELQPEILDRSQQIVSAGKEVVANVKYYDFFEKTIDELIGKFDSVSALLIGQGNGYTDSLEQKKGLEQIQKYYTMKSERIIHNHSILNTGKAEGFAAIIETPEESDNSRQGNDVEFF
;
A
#
# COMPACT_ATOMS: atom_id res chain seq x y z
N MET A 1 13.06 71.93 -81.40
CA MET A 1 11.83 72.10 -80.60
C MET A 1 11.90 71.10 -79.46
N ASN A 2 12.24 71.60 -78.26
CA ASN A 2 12.40 70.80 -77.05
C ASN A 2 11.02 70.46 -76.47
N VAL A 3 10.72 69.17 -76.36
CA VAL A 3 9.60 68.67 -75.56
C VAL A 3 10.00 68.84 -74.10
N LYS A 4 9.33 69.77 -73.40
CA LYS A 4 9.44 69.93 -71.95
C LYS A 4 8.73 68.75 -71.29
N ASP A 5 9.53 67.83 -70.75
CA ASP A 5 9.14 66.91 -69.68
C ASP A 5 8.48 67.71 -68.54
N THR A 6 7.21 67.47 -68.26
CA THR A 6 6.51 68.08 -67.12
C THR A 6 6.96 67.41 -65.80
N PRO A 7 7.38 68.18 -64.78
CA PRO A 7 7.89 67.63 -63.52
C PRO A 7 6.85 66.85 -62.70
N ASN A 8 5.55 67.01 -62.98
CA ASN A 8 4.45 66.34 -62.27
C ASN A 8 4.27 64.85 -62.62
N LYS A 9 4.75 64.40 -63.80
CA LYS A 9 4.62 62.99 -64.23
C LYS A 9 5.69 62.07 -63.60
N LYS A 10 6.91 62.59 -63.42
CA LYS A 10 8.01 61.88 -62.73
C LYS A 10 7.83 61.82 -61.20
N ALA A 11 7.17 62.81 -60.60
CA ALA A 11 6.87 62.82 -59.17
C ALA A 11 5.83 61.75 -58.78
N ASN A 12 4.76 61.60 -59.55
CA ASN A 12 3.72 60.60 -59.31
C ASN A 12 4.19 59.14 -59.51
N LEU A 13 5.06 58.87 -60.50
CA LEU A 13 5.65 57.53 -60.68
C LEU A 13 6.56 57.12 -59.51
N ASN A 14 7.33 58.06 -58.96
CA ASN A 14 8.28 57.77 -57.88
C ASN A 14 7.57 57.51 -56.54
N VAL A 15 6.43 58.18 -56.31
CA VAL A 15 5.57 57.97 -55.13
C VAL A 15 4.84 56.63 -55.21
N LEU A 16 4.34 56.25 -56.39
CA LEU A 16 3.70 54.96 -56.60
C LEU A 16 4.66 53.79 -56.36
N ASP A 17 5.89 53.88 -56.86
CA ASP A 17 6.93 52.87 -56.68
C ASP A 17 7.34 52.75 -55.19
N GLN A 18 7.31 53.87 -54.44
CA GLN A 18 7.57 53.91 -53.01
C GLN A 18 6.42 53.33 -52.17
N VAL A 19 5.16 53.56 -52.57
CA VAL A 19 3.96 52.97 -51.95
C VAL A 19 3.92 51.46 -52.20
N LEU A 20 4.19 51.00 -53.44
CA LEU A 20 4.26 49.59 -53.78
C LEU A 20 5.34 48.84 -52.98
N ARG A 21 6.55 49.40 -52.88
CA ARG A 21 7.63 48.82 -52.05
C ARG A 21 7.24 48.71 -50.57
N THR A 22 6.53 49.71 -50.05
CA THR A 22 6.09 49.71 -48.65
C THR A 22 5.01 48.65 -48.41
N LEU A 23 4.04 48.53 -49.33
CA LEU A 23 3.00 47.49 -49.29
C LEU A 23 3.57 46.06 -49.45
N PHE A 24 4.58 45.87 -50.29
CA PHE A 24 5.31 44.58 -50.38
C PHE A 24 6.05 44.23 -49.08
N THR A 25 6.62 45.22 -48.41
CA THR A 25 7.30 45.02 -47.13
C THR A 25 6.31 44.68 -46.01
N VAL A 26 5.11 45.28 -46.06
CA VAL A 26 3.99 44.95 -45.18
C VAL A 26 3.51 43.51 -45.40
N ASP A 27 3.28 43.09 -46.64
CA ASP A 27 2.87 41.71 -46.99
C ASP A 27 3.87 40.66 -46.46
N LYS A 28 5.18 40.94 -46.60
CA LYS A 28 6.23 40.09 -46.04
C LYS A 28 6.17 39.98 -44.52
N LYS A 29 5.93 41.09 -43.82
CA LYS A 29 5.79 41.10 -42.35
C LYS A 29 4.54 40.37 -41.88
N ILE A 30 3.41 40.53 -42.56
CA ILE A 30 2.17 39.78 -42.25
C ILE A 30 2.43 38.27 -42.42
N HIS A 31 3.20 37.87 -43.44
CA HIS A 31 3.59 36.47 -43.63
C HIS A 31 4.53 35.95 -42.51
N GLU A 32 5.48 36.77 -42.04
CA GLU A 32 6.35 36.42 -40.90
C GLU A 32 5.55 36.26 -39.60
N LEU A 33 4.54 37.12 -39.36
CA LEU A 33 3.61 37.00 -38.23
C LEU A 33 2.80 35.71 -38.29
N HIS A 34 2.29 35.37 -39.48
CA HIS A 34 1.56 34.13 -39.70
C HIS A 34 2.43 32.90 -39.39
N LYS A 35 3.70 32.92 -39.80
CA LYS A 35 4.64 31.84 -39.52
C LYS A 35 4.94 31.71 -38.02
N CYS A 36 5.20 32.82 -37.33
CA CYS A 36 5.43 32.83 -35.88
C CYS A 36 4.20 32.31 -35.11
N SER A 37 3.02 32.80 -35.47
CA SER A 37 1.72 32.34 -34.93
C SER A 37 1.56 30.83 -35.07
N SER A 38 1.78 30.32 -36.29
CA SER A 38 1.66 28.88 -36.57
C SER A 38 2.67 28.05 -35.78
N ASP A 39 3.92 28.52 -35.64
CA ASP A 39 4.95 27.79 -34.90
C ASP A 39 4.61 27.71 -33.40
N ASP A 40 4.11 28.80 -32.81
CA ASP A 40 3.68 28.85 -31.41
C ASP A 40 2.47 27.93 -31.16
N PHE A 41 1.45 27.94 -32.03
CA PHE A 41 0.30 27.05 -31.92
C PHE A 41 0.64 25.57 -32.10
N LEU A 42 1.57 25.24 -33.01
CA LEU A 42 2.08 23.87 -33.14
C LEU A 42 2.83 23.43 -31.89
N SER A 43 3.63 24.33 -31.30
CA SER A 43 4.33 24.08 -30.03
C SER A 43 3.34 23.82 -28.87
N LEU A 44 2.32 24.67 -28.76
CA LEU A 44 1.23 24.56 -27.79
C LEU A 44 0.50 23.22 -27.94
N ASN A 45 0.16 22.83 -29.17
CA ASN A 45 -0.53 21.58 -29.46
C ASN A 45 0.32 20.33 -29.12
N ARG A 46 1.61 20.34 -29.49
CA ARG A 46 2.53 19.25 -29.09
C ARG A 46 2.62 19.10 -27.59
N THR A 47 2.73 20.23 -26.88
CA THR A 47 2.80 20.22 -25.41
C THR A 47 1.48 19.77 -24.78
N LEU A 48 0.33 20.17 -25.36
CA LEU A 48 -0.98 19.69 -24.94
C LEU A 48 -1.06 18.18 -25.04
N LYS A 49 -0.72 17.61 -26.21
CA LYS A 49 -0.80 16.18 -26.46
C LYS A 49 0.02 15.40 -25.44
N HIS A 50 1.26 15.84 -25.21
CA HIS A 50 2.15 15.20 -24.25
C HIS A 50 1.68 15.33 -22.80
N ASN A 51 1.20 16.51 -22.40
CA ASN A 51 0.65 16.74 -21.07
C ASN A 51 -0.64 15.96 -20.84
N HIS A 52 -1.50 15.85 -21.85
CA HIS A 52 -2.72 15.05 -21.80
C HIS A 52 -2.42 13.56 -21.65
N GLU A 53 -1.47 13.01 -22.43
CA GLU A 53 -1.03 11.62 -22.31
C GLU A 53 -0.50 11.32 -20.89
N ARG A 54 0.36 12.20 -20.36
CA ARG A 54 0.88 12.08 -18.99
C ARG A 54 -0.22 12.26 -17.92
N ALA A 55 -1.14 13.20 -18.11
CA ALA A 55 -2.25 13.43 -17.18
C ALA A 55 -3.22 12.25 -17.15
N SER A 56 -3.50 11.66 -18.31
CA SER A 56 -4.29 10.43 -18.44
C SER A 56 -3.61 9.26 -17.73
N TYR A 57 -2.29 9.11 -17.87
CA TYR A 57 -1.50 8.12 -17.14
C TYR A 57 -1.61 8.27 -15.62
N ILE A 58 -1.39 9.50 -15.10
CA ILE A 58 -1.51 9.80 -13.68
C ILE A 58 -2.92 9.47 -13.19
N THR A 59 -3.94 9.99 -13.87
CA THR A 59 -5.34 9.78 -13.51
C THR A 59 -5.69 8.29 -13.45
N LYS A 60 -5.31 7.53 -14.49
CA LYS A 60 -5.55 6.09 -14.57
C LYS A 60 -4.91 5.34 -13.41
N ASN A 61 -3.64 5.60 -13.11
CA ASN A 61 -2.94 4.90 -12.03
C ASN A 61 -3.42 5.30 -10.64
N VAL A 62 -3.81 6.57 -10.45
CA VAL A 62 -4.44 7.01 -9.20
C VAL A 62 -5.80 6.31 -9.01
N THR A 63 -6.61 6.19 -10.07
CA THR A 63 -7.87 5.43 -10.00
C THR A 63 -7.63 3.95 -9.71
N LEU A 64 -6.67 3.32 -10.38
CA LEU A 64 -6.29 1.92 -10.11
C LEU A 64 -5.81 1.72 -8.67
N ALA A 65 -5.07 2.68 -8.09
CA ALA A 65 -4.69 2.65 -6.68
C ALA A 65 -5.90 2.69 -5.75
N PHE A 66 -6.91 3.52 -6.03
CA PHE A 66 -8.17 3.50 -5.26
C PHE A 66 -8.98 2.23 -5.45
N GLU A 67 -8.92 1.58 -6.61
CA GLU A 67 -9.57 0.28 -6.83
C GLU A 67 -8.89 -0.84 -6.03
N LYS A 68 -7.56 -0.79 -5.89
CA LYS A 68 -6.80 -1.81 -5.13
C LYS A 68 -6.82 -1.58 -3.62
N ILE A 69 -6.76 -0.34 -3.16
CA ILE A 69 -6.52 0.01 -1.73
C ILE A 69 -7.67 0.77 -1.11
N GLY A 70 -8.56 1.31 -1.93
CA GLY A 70 -9.81 1.85 -1.43
C GLY A 70 -10.70 0.79 -0.80
N PRO A 71 -11.86 1.21 -0.26
CA PRO A 71 -12.74 0.36 0.51
C PRO A 71 -13.07 -0.94 -0.21
N GLU A 72 -13.42 -0.89 -1.49
CA GLU A 72 -13.86 -2.09 -2.21
C GLU A 72 -12.74 -3.08 -2.58
N GLY A 73 -11.48 -2.62 -2.63
CA GLY A 73 -10.35 -3.43 -3.09
C GLY A 73 -9.73 -4.31 -2.02
N ASN A 74 -9.41 -3.73 -0.86
CA ASN A 74 -8.64 -4.40 0.19
C ASN A 74 -9.48 -4.73 1.44
N LEU A 75 -10.77 -4.35 1.50
CA LEU A 75 -11.62 -4.60 2.68
C LEU A 75 -11.74 -6.08 3.01
N ASN A 76 -11.87 -6.93 1.98
CA ASN A 76 -12.06 -8.35 2.21
C ASN A 76 -10.77 -8.95 2.79
N SER A 77 -9.62 -8.69 2.18
CA SER A 77 -8.32 -9.24 2.62
C SER A 77 -7.88 -8.66 3.96
N LEU A 78 -8.07 -7.37 4.23
CA LEU A 78 -7.83 -6.78 5.55
C LEU A 78 -8.80 -7.30 6.60
N GLY A 79 -10.08 -7.45 6.26
CA GLY A 79 -11.09 -7.99 7.16
C GLY A 79 -10.79 -9.44 7.54
N VAL A 80 -10.44 -10.28 6.55
CA VAL A 80 -10.00 -11.66 6.76
C VAL A 80 -8.71 -11.68 7.60
N LEU A 81 -7.70 -10.88 7.25
CA LEU A 81 -6.45 -10.80 8.00
C LEU A 81 -6.70 -10.46 9.48
N LYS A 82 -7.49 -9.41 9.74
CA LYS A 82 -7.85 -8.98 11.09
C LYS A 82 -8.58 -10.07 11.87
N ASN A 83 -9.61 -10.66 11.26
CA ASN A 83 -10.38 -11.73 11.90
C ASN A 83 -9.48 -12.94 12.20
N SER A 84 -8.64 -13.35 11.25
CA SER A 84 -7.69 -14.45 11.44
C SER A 84 -6.67 -14.17 12.54
N LEU A 85 -6.18 -12.93 12.69
CA LEU A 85 -5.28 -12.56 13.78
C LEU A 85 -5.99 -12.54 15.14
N VAL A 86 -7.24 -12.07 15.20
CA VAL A 86 -8.07 -12.12 16.43
C VAL A 86 -8.36 -13.57 16.83
N GLU A 87 -8.76 -14.41 15.88
CA GLU A 87 -8.99 -15.83 16.11
C GLU A 87 -7.69 -16.54 16.54
N PHE A 88 -6.55 -16.20 15.91
CA PHE A 88 -5.24 -16.70 16.33
C PHE A 88 -4.92 -16.29 17.78
N GLN A 89 -5.19 -15.04 18.17
CA GLN A 89 -5.03 -14.56 19.54
C GLN A 89 -5.88 -15.35 20.55
N GLN A 90 -7.15 -15.61 20.22
CA GLN A 90 -8.06 -16.39 21.07
C GLN A 90 -7.59 -17.84 21.24
N GLU A 91 -7.08 -18.45 20.18
CA GLU A 91 -6.53 -19.80 20.24
C GLU A 91 -5.22 -19.84 21.05
N LEU A 92 -4.36 -18.80 20.98
CA LEU A 92 -3.18 -18.69 21.84
C LEU A 92 -3.55 -18.54 23.33
N HIS A 93 -4.60 -17.80 23.67
CA HIS A 93 -5.11 -17.74 25.04
C HIS A 93 -5.66 -19.09 25.51
N SER A 94 -6.35 -19.81 24.64
CA SER A 94 -6.81 -21.17 24.94
C SER A 94 -5.63 -22.12 25.15
N PHE A 95 -4.57 -21.96 24.36
CA PHE A 95 -3.34 -22.73 24.50
C PHE A 95 -2.63 -22.45 25.85
N ASP A 96 -2.54 -21.20 26.27
CA ASP A 96 -1.99 -20.82 27.58
C ASP A 96 -2.76 -21.46 28.75
N GLY A 97 -4.09 -21.55 28.64
CA GLY A 97 -4.92 -22.27 29.59
C GLY A 97 -4.55 -23.75 29.69
N GLU A 98 -4.37 -24.42 28.56
CA GLU A 98 -3.95 -25.83 28.52
C GLU A 98 -2.52 -26.02 29.07
N LEU A 99 -1.59 -25.11 28.77
CA LEU A 99 -0.24 -25.14 29.33
C LEU A 99 -0.26 -25.00 30.86
N SER A 100 -1.15 -24.18 31.40
CA SER A 100 -1.33 -24.00 32.85
C SER A 100 -1.80 -25.29 33.53
N ILE A 101 -2.82 -25.95 32.96
CA ILE A 101 -3.31 -27.24 33.45
C ILE A 101 -2.19 -28.29 33.41
N ASN A 102 -1.43 -28.32 32.33
CA ASN A 102 -0.32 -29.25 32.17
C ASN A 102 0.80 -29.04 33.19
N LEU A 103 1.15 -27.79 33.51
CA LEU A 103 2.13 -27.48 34.57
C LEU A 103 1.65 -27.99 35.93
N GLU A 104 0.39 -27.75 36.30
CA GLU A 104 -0.20 -28.25 37.55
C GLU A 104 -0.18 -29.79 37.62
N VAL A 105 -0.48 -30.47 36.52
CA VAL A 105 -0.43 -31.93 36.46
C VAL A 105 1.01 -32.44 36.62
N LEU A 106 2.01 -31.80 35.99
CA LEU A 106 3.41 -32.17 36.15
C LEU A 106 3.91 -31.97 37.59
N GLU A 107 3.50 -30.89 38.27
CA GLU A 107 3.81 -30.69 39.69
C GLU A 107 3.23 -31.79 40.58
N ARG A 108 1.98 -32.20 40.32
CA ARG A 108 1.35 -33.32 41.04
C ARG A 108 2.09 -34.63 40.82
N ILE A 109 2.51 -34.91 39.59
CA ILE A 109 3.30 -36.11 39.26
C ILE A 109 4.67 -36.08 39.97
N GLN A 110 5.37 -34.94 39.96
CA GLN A 110 6.63 -34.77 40.68
C GLN A 110 6.47 -34.95 42.20
N SER A 111 5.38 -34.43 42.76
CA SER A 111 5.03 -34.61 44.17
C SER A 111 4.82 -36.09 44.50
N ASN A 112 4.07 -36.83 43.67
CA ASN A 112 3.87 -38.26 43.86
C ASN A 112 5.20 -39.03 43.89
N PHE A 113 6.12 -38.77 42.97
CA PHE A 113 7.45 -39.40 42.98
C PHE A 113 8.25 -39.01 44.24
N SER A 114 8.13 -37.78 44.71
CA SER A 114 8.80 -37.33 45.94
C SER A 114 8.28 -38.09 47.16
N LEU A 115 6.97 -38.32 47.20
CA LEU A 115 6.30 -39.08 48.26
C LEU A 115 6.61 -40.58 48.21
N MET A 116 7.14 -41.13 47.11
CA MET A 116 7.51 -42.55 47.00
C MET A 116 8.81 -42.90 47.75
N PHE A 117 9.71 -41.95 47.99
CA PHE A 117 11.00 -42.25 48.64
C PHE A 117 10.86 -42.74 50.09
N VAL A 118 9.95 -42.15 50.86
CA VAL A 118 9.70 -42.53 52.26
C VAL A 118 9.20 -43.97 52.37
N PRO A 119 8.11 -44.39 51.68
CA PRO A 119 7.62 -45.75 51.81
C PRO A 119 8.59 -46.79 51.24
N ILE A 120 9.38 -46.48 50.19
CA ILE A 120 10.43 -47.39 49.70
C ILE A 120 11.53 -47.59 50.75
N ASN A 121 11.97 -46.50 51.40
CA ASN A 121 12.94 -46.57 52.48
C ASN A 121 12.43 -47.38 53.68
N ASN A 122 11.20 -47.11 54.11
CA ASN A 122 10.56 -47.85 55.21
C ASN A 122 10.43 -49.33 54.86
N PHE A 123 9.99 -49.66 53.66
CA PHE A 123 9.91 -51.04 53.16
C PHE A 123 11.27 -51.74 53.22
N ARG A 124 12.35 -51.08 52.75
CA ARG A 124 13.72 -51.59 52.82
C ARG A 124 14.22 -51.79 54.26
N GLN A 125 13.89 -50.88 55.17
CA GLN A 125 14.26 -50.95 56.60
C GLN A 125 13.52 -52.08 57.31
N ASN A 126 12.22 -52.22 57.05
CA ASN A 126 11.39 -53.29 57.59
C ASN A 126 11.88 -54.67 57.12
N LEU A 127 12.25 -54.83 55.84
CA LEU A 127 12.88 -56.05 55.32
C LEU A 127 14.22 -56.36 56.02
N THR A 128 15.00 -55.34 56.36
CA THR A 128 16.25 -55.51 57.11
C THR A 128 16.00 -55.97 58.53
N SER A 129 15.01 -55.37 59.20
CA SER A 129 14.58 -55.76 60.55
C SER A 129 13.99 -57.16 60.57
N LEU A 130 13.20 -57.52 59.55
CA LEU A 130 12.64 -58.85 59.36
C LEU A 130 13.74 -59.90 59.21
N LYS A 131 14.77 -59.63 58.41
CA LYS A 131 15.93 -60.53 58.29
C LYS A 131 16.59 -60.80 59.64
N LEU A 132 16.84 -59.75 60.44
CA LEU A 132 17.46 -59.87 61.76
C LEU A 132 16.60 -60.70 62.72
N LEU A 133 15.28 -60.47 62.75
CA LEU A 133 14.37 -61.23 63.59
C LEU A 133 14.28 -62.70 63.16
N LEU A 134 14.25 -62.99 61.85
CA LEU A 134 14.26 -64.36 61.34
C LEU A 134 15.58 -65.08 61.68
N SER A 135 16.72 -64.40 61.58
CA SER A 135 18.01 -64.95 62.01
C SER A 135 18.04 -65.22 63.52
N ASN A 136 17.44 -64.36 64.34
CA ASN A 136 17.36 -64.55 65.80
C ASN A 136 16.44 -65.73 66.17
N ILE A 137 15.28 -65.87 65.53
CA ILE A 137 14.40 -67.04 65.71
C ILE A 137 15.14 -68.32 65.30
N LYS A 138 15.91 -68.30 64.18
CA LYS A 138 16.74 -69.43 63.75
C LYS A 138 17.79 -69.81 64.80
N LEU A 139 18.50 -68.84 65.36
CA LEU A 139 19.52 -69.07 66.39
C LEU A 139 18.90 -69.62 67.69
N THR A 140 17.80 -69.04 68.15
CA THR A 140 17.10 -69.46 69.37
C THR A 140 16.58 -70.89 69.23
N ASN A 141 15.99 -71.23 68.07
CA ASN A 141 15.55 -72.59 67.75
C ASN A 141 16.70 -73.61 67.73
N ASN A 142 17.87 -73.24 67.23
CA ASN A 142 19.02 -74.15 67.18
C ASN A 142 19.67 -74.40 68.55
N LEU A 143 19.47 -73.50 69.52
CA LEU A 143 20.10 -73.54 70.84
C LEU A 143 19.25 -74.22 71.92
N TYR A 144 17.91 -74.08 71.88
CA TYR A 144 17.06 -74.41 73.02
C TYR A 144 16.08 -75.61 72.85
N ASP A 145 15.59 -75.96 71.65
CA ASP A 145 14.69 -77.14 71.53
C ASP A 145 14.62 -77.78 70.12
N ARG A 146 14.70 -79.12 70.05
CA ARG A 146 14.53 -79.94 68.82
C ARG A 146 13.07 -80.38 68.59
N SER A 147 12.13 -79.97 69.45
CA SER A 147 10.74 -80.47 69.41
C SER A 147 9.76 -79.63 68.57
N LEU A 148 10.12 -78.38 68.22
CA LEU A 148 9.26 -77.51 67.41
C LEU A 148 9.47 -77.76 65.90
N LYS A 149 8.38 -77.98 65.16
CA LYS A 149 8.33 -78.10 63.69
C LYS A 149 8.64 -76.76 62.98
N ASN A 150 9.79 -76.16 63.26
CA ASN A 150 10.14 -74.80 62.83
C ASN A 150 10.84 -74.79 61.46
N PHE A 151 11.05 -73.57 60.92
CA PHE A 151 11.62 -73.30 59.59
C PHE A 151 12.85 -74.18 59.31
N SER A 152 12.80 -74.99 58.26
CA SER A 152 13.96 -75.76 57.79
C SER A 152 15.08 -74.83 57.32
N ASP A 153 16.31 -75.34 57.27
CA ASP A 153 17.45 -74.58 56.72
C ASP A 153 17.22 -74.14 55.28
N ILE A 154 16.54 -74.98 54.48
CA ILE A 154 16.19 -74.71 53.08
C ILE A 154 15.15 -73.59 52.99
N GLU A 155 14.10 -73.64 53.82
CA GLU A 155 13.07 -72.59 53.89
C GLU A 155 13.66 -71.26 54.36
N SER A 156 14.49 -71.29 55.39
CA SER A 156 15.18 -70.10 55.92
C SER A 156 16.07 -69.46 54.86
N ALA A 157 16.87 -70.27 54.14
CA ALA A 157 17.69 -69.80 53.03
C ALA A 157 16.84 -69.23 51.87
N ARG A 158 15.68 -69.82 51.58
CA ARG A 158 14.73 -69.30 50.57
C ARG A 158 14.16 -67.94 50.96
N ILE A 159 13.75 -67.79 52.23
CA ILE A 159 13.22 -66.55 52.79
C ILE A 159 14.27 -65.45 52.74
N GLU A 160 15.49 -65.72 53.25
CA GLU A 160 16.60 -64.77 53.20
C GLU A 160 16.96 -64.39 51.76
N GLY A 161 16.95 -65.35 50.83
CA GLY A 161 17.20 -65.11 49.41
C GLY A 161 16.24 -64.11 48.78
N VAL A 162 14.93 -64.22 49.09
CA VAL A 162 13.95 -63.25 48.60
C VAL A 162 14.03 -61.92 49.32
N ILE A 163 14.22 -61.90 50.65
CA ILE A 163 14.43 -60.64 51.37
C ILE A 163 15.61 -59.87 50.77
N ASN A 164 16.73 -60.54 50.47
CA ASN A 164 17.88 -59.91 49.83
C ASN A 164 17.54 -59.42 48.42
N LYS A 165 16.85 -60.23 47.60
CA LYS A 165 16.45 -59.84 46.23
C LYS A 165 15.56 -58.60 46.20
N VAL A 166 14.56 -58.54 47.09
CA VAL A 166 13.64 -57.39 47.19
C VAL A 166 14.40 -56.16 47.73
N LYS A 167 15.25 -56.35 48.75
CA LYS A 167 16.09 -55.29 49.32
C LYS A 167 17.08 -54.72 48.30
N GLU A 168 17.72 -55.54 47.50
CA GLU A 168 18.66 -55.13 46.43
C GLU A 168 17.93 -54.42 45.28
N SER A 169 16.65 -54.71 45.08
CA SER A 169 15.84 -54.02 44.08
C SER A 169 15.46 -52.60 44.54
N CYS A 170 15.29 -52.35 45.84
CA CYS A 170 14.87 -51.04 46.35
C CYS A 170 15.78 -49.86 45.91
N PRO A 171 17.13 -49.94 46.03
CA PRO A 171 18.03 -48.92 45.47
C PRO A 171 17.84 -48.67 43.97
N ILE A 172 17.55 -49.71 43.19
CA ILE A 172 17.30 -49.59 41.74
C ILE A 172 16.00 -48.81 41.49
N PHE A 173 14.95 -49.00 42.32
CA PHE A 173 13.75 -48.17 42.25
C PHE A 173 14.03 -46.71 42.65
N GLU A 174 14.79 -46.49 43.72
CA GLU A 174 15.19 -45.15 44.17
C GLU A 174 15.93 -44.39 43.05
N GLU A 175 16.87 -45.05 42.37
CA GLU A 175 17.61 -44.48 41.25
C GLU A 175 16.70 -44.18 40.05
N ASN A 176 15.84 -45.12 39.65
CA ASN A 176 14.90 -44.90 38.55
C ASN A 176 13.91 -43.76 38.85
N ILE A 177 13.38 -43.68 40.07
CA ILE A 177 12.50 -42.59 40.51
C ILE A 177 13.26 -41.26 40.45
N PHE A 178 14.50 -41.22 40.93
CA PHE A 178 15.33 -40.01 40.89
C PHE A 178 15.59 -39.53 39.45
N VAL A 179 15.89 -40.45 38.53
CA VAL A 179 16.07 -40.13 37.10
C VAL A 179 14.78 -39.58 36.49
N ILE A 180 13.63 -40.21 36.77
CA ILE A 180 12.32 -39.75 36.29
C ILE A 180 12.00 -38.37 36.85
N GLN A 181 12.27 -38.10 38.12
CA GLN A 181 12.06 -36.79 38.72
C GLN A 181 12.88 -35.69 38.08
N ASN A 182 14.16 -35.94 37.82
CA ASN A 182 15.02 -34.97 37.13
C ASN A 182 14.50 -34.69 35.72
N HIS A 183 14.06 -35.72 35.01
CA HIS A 183 13.51 -35.55 33.67
C HIS A 183 12.18 -34.77 33.69
N LEU A 184 11.29 -35.06 34.65
CA LEU A 184 10.05 -34.29 34.87
C LEU A 184 10.33 -32.83 35.24
N LYS A 185 11.41 -32.56 35.97
CA LYS A 185 11.83 -31.19 36.32
C LYS A 185 12.27 -30.41 35.07
N THR A 186 13.05 -31.03 34.20
CA THR A 186 13.43 -30.44 32.91
C THR A 186 12.19 -30.16 32.06
N LEU A 187 11.27 -31.13 31.94
CA LEU A 187 10.03 -30.95 31.18
C LEU A 187 9.15 -29.83 31.73
N TYR A 188 9.06 -29.71 33.06
CA TYR A 188 8.35 -28.59 33.68
C TYR A 188 8.97 -27.24 33.29
N GLN A 189 10.30 -27.13 33.35
CA GLN A 189 11.01 -25.91 32.97
C GLN A 189 10.83 -25.57 31.50
N ASP A 190 10.87 -26.56 30.61
CA ASP A 190 10.63 -26.37 29.19
C ASP A 190 9.20 -25.92 28.90
N LEU A 191 8.21 -26.56 29.54
CA LEU A 191 6.80 -26.20 29.39
C LEU A 191 6.52 -24.79 29.93
N ALA A 192 7.11 -24.43 31.07
CA ALA A 192 7.02 -23.08 31.63
C ALA A 192 7.66 -22.05 30.70
N GLY A 193 8.81 -22.37 30.10
CA GLY A 193 9.46 -21.51 29.11
C GLY A 193 8.61 -21.29 27.86
N ILE A 194 7.90 -22.31 27.38
CA ILE A 194 6.94 -22.19 26.27
C ILE A 194 5.79 -21.25 26.66
N LYS A 195 5.23 -21.45 27.85
CA LYS A 195 4.13 -20.61 28.37
C LYS A 195 4.55 -19.15 28.49
N ASP A 196 5.68 -18.88 29.13
CA ASP A 196 6.21 -17.53 29.32
C ASP A 196 6.47 -16.83 27.98
N PHE A 197 6.99 -17.54 26.99
CA PHE A 197 7.20 -17.00 25.65
C PHE A 197 5.88 -16.62 24.97
N ILE A 198 4.88 -17.50 24.99
CA ILE A 198 3.58 -17.24 24.36
C ILE A 198 2.92 -16.01 24.99
N PHE A 199 2.88 -15.97 26.33
CA PHE A 199 2.18 -14.91 27.04
C PHE A 199 2.92 -13.57 27.00
N ASN A 200 4.24 -13.58 27.25
CA ASN A 200 5.00 -12.33 27.41
C ASN A 200 5.54 -11.75 26.11
N ASP A 201 5.71 -12.56 25.05
CA ASP A 201 6.34 -12.15 23.80
C ASP A 201 5.40 -12.29 22.60
N LEU A 202 4.89 -13.50 22.34
CA LEU A 202 4.09 -13.76 21.13
C LEU A 202 2.78 -12.96 21.10
N LEU A 203 2.03 -12.93 22.21
CA LEU A 203 0.79 -12.15 22.30
C LEU A 203 1.04 -10.64 22.15
N LYS A 204 2.13 -10.11 22.73
CA LYS A 204 2.46 -8.68 22.59
C LYS A 204 2.85 -8.31 21.16
N LYS A 205 3.61 -9.17 20.49
CA LYS A 205 3.95 -9.01 19.07
C LYS A 205 2.69 -9.03 18.20
N LEU A 206 1.77 -9.96 18.49
CA LEU A 206 0.49 -10.07 17.79
C LEU A 206 -0.39 -8.82 18.00
N ASP A 207 -0.46 -8.28 19.22
CA ASP A 207 -1.17 -7.04 19.52
C ASP A 207 -0.57 -5.84 18.77
N ALA A 208 0.76 -5.74 18.73
CA ALA A 208 1.44 -4.67 17.99
C ALA A 208 1.13 -4.74 16.49
N LEU A 209 1.21 -5.93 15.90
CA LEU A 209 0.87 -6.18 14.50
C LEU A 209 -0.60 -5.87 14.21
N SER A 210 -1.51 -6.31 15.09
CA SER A 210 -2.95 -6.05 14.96
C SER A 210 -3.24 -4.55 14.96
N ASN A 211 -2.58 -3.78 15.84
CA ASN A 211 -2.69 -2.33 15.87
C ASN A 211 -2.17 -1.67 14.59
N GLU A 212 -1.04 -2.14 14.03
CA GLU A 212 -0.52 -1.64 12.75
C GLU A 212 -1.50 -1.91 11.59
N ILE A 213 -2.17 -3.07 11.59
CA ILE A 213 -3.20 -3.40 10.58
C ILE A 213 -4.45 -2.53 10.71
N VAL A 214 -4.88 -2.22 11.93
CA VAL A 214 -6.01 -1.29 12.18
C VAL A 214 -5.71 0.10 11.62
N VAL A 215 -4.45 0.54 11.62
CA VAL A 215 -4.05 1.81 11.00
C VAL A 215 -4.21 1.75 9.49
N ILE A 216 -3.77 0.67 8.86
CA ILE A 216 -3.97 0.46 7.41
C ILE A 216 -5.47 0.47 7.07
N GLU A 217 -6.30 -0.20 7.88
CA GLU A 217 -7.76 -0.20 7.70
C GLU A 217 -8.34 1.23 7.76
N LYS A 218 -7.95 2.00 8.77
CA LYS A 218 -8.39 3.40 8.90
C LYS A 218 -7.95 4.25 7.71
N HIS A 219 -6.71 4.05 7.24
CA HIS A 219 -6.18 4.76 6.07
C HIS A 219 -6.95 4.41 4.79
N ASN A 220 -7.30 3.14 4.61
CA ASN A 220 -8.12 2.69 3.48
C ASN A 220 -9.55 3.26 3.53
N GLN A 221 -10.12 3.43 4.73
CA GLN A 221 -11.41 4.11 4.89
C GLN A 221 -11.29 5.61 4.54
N GLU A 222 -10.22 6.28 4.96
CA GLU A 222 -9.95 7.68 4.61
C GLU A 222 -9.72 7.87 3.10
N ALA A 223 -9.14 6.88 2.43
CA ALA A 223 -8.98 6.87 0.97
C ALA A 223 -10.32 7.00 0.22
N ALA A 224 -11.45 6.57 0.80
CA ALA A 224 -12.79 6.77 0.22
C ALA A 224 -13.12 8.26 0.01
N ASN A 225 -12.77 9.11 0.97
CA ASN A 225 -13.00 10.55 0.90
C ASN A 225 -12.09 11.22 -0.14
N LEU A 226 -10.90 10.66 -0.36
CA LEU A 226 -9.93 11.13 -1.35
C LEU A 226 -10.29 10.71 -2.78
N LYS A 227 -10.99 9.58 -2.95
CA LYS A 227 -11.52 9.13 -4.25
C LYS A 227 -12.46 10.18 -4.85
N ALA A 228 -13.42 10.68 -4.08
CA ALA A 228 -14.35 11.71 -4.56
C ALA A 228 -13.63 13.00 -5.02
N LYS A 229 -12.56 13.42 -4.32
CA LYS A 229 -11.73 14.56 -4.74
C LYS A 229 -10.98 14.28 -6.04
N THR A 230 -10.48 13.05 -6.21
CA THR A 230 -9.78 12.61 -7.43
C THR A 230 -10.69 12.68 -8.65
N ASP A 231 -11.94 12.22 -8.53
CA ASP A 231 -12.92 12.27 -9.63
C ASP A 231 -13.22 13.70 -10.08
N VAL A 232 -13.29 14.65 -9.15
CA VAL A 232 -13.48 16.07 -9.46
C VAL A 232 -12.27 16.63 -10.21
N ILE A 233 -11.05 16.35 -9.75
CA ILE A 233 -9.83 16.84 -10.39
C ILE A 233 -9.66 16.24 -11.80
N SER A 234 -9.98 14.95 -11.95
CA SER A 234 -9.98 14.26 -13.25
C SER A 234 -10.95 14.93 -14.25
N LYS A 235 -12.17 15.26 -13.81
CA LYS A 235 -13.14 16.00 -14.64
C LYS A 235 -12.66 17.41 -15.00
N ASN A 236 -12.03 18.12 -14.06
CA ASN A 236 -11.49 19.46 -14.30
C ASN A 236 -10.35 19.43 -15.33
N CYS A 237 -9.46 18.44 -15.25
CA CYS A 237 -8.40 18.24 -16.23
C CYS A 237 -8.98 17.99 -17.64
N ASN A 238 -9.95 17.07 -17.77
CA ASN A 238 -10.59 16.78 -19.05
C ASN A 238 -11.33 18.00 -19.62
N SER A 239 -12.00 18.78 -18.76
CA SER A 239 -12.63 20.05 -19.17
C SER A 239 -11.61 21.09 -19.64
N SER A 240 -10.47 21.19 -18.96
CA SER A 240 -9.38 22.10 -19.33
C SER A 240 -8.76 21.71 -20.67
N VAL A 241 -8.54 20.42 -20.90
CA VAL A 241 -8.09 19.88 -22.19
C VAL A 241 -9.10 20.19 -23.29
N GLY A 242 -10.39 19.93 -23.06
CA GLY A 242 -11.46 20.26 -24.00
C GLY A 242 -11.47 21.76 -24.36
N SER A 243 -11.33 22.63 -23.35
CA SER A 243 -11.28 24.08 -23.55
C SER A 243 -10.05 24.53 -24.35
N ILE A 244 -8.89 23.90 -24.14
CA ILE A 244 -7.69 24.17 -24.95
C ILE A 244 -7.91 23.73 -26.40
N ILE A 245 -8.48 22.54 -26.63
CA ILE A 245 -8.76 22.05 -27.98
C ILE A 245 -9.67 23.03 -28.72
N THR A 246 -10.73 23.52 -28.09
CA THR A 246 -11.59 24.55 -28.69
C THR A 246 -10.81 25.83 -29.01
N ASN A 247 -9.91 26.28 -28.14
CA ASN A 247 -9.07 27.46 -28.39
C ASN A 247 -7.99 27.26 -29.47
N LEU A 248 -7.47 26.04 -29.61
CA LEU A 248 -6.60 25.68 -30.72
C LEU A 248 -7.37 25.67 -32.06
N GLN A 249 -8.67 25.37 -32.07
CA GLN A 249 -9.49 25.49 -33.28
C GLN A 249 -9.71 26.96 -33.69
N TYR A 250 -9.74 27.90 -32.75
CA TYR A 250 -9.77 29.34 -33.08
C TYR A 250 -8.50 29.81 -33.81
N HIS A 251 -7.37 29.11 -33.69
CA HIS A 251 -6.19 29.39 -34.52
C HIS A 251 -6.50 29.29 -36.01
N ASP A 252 -7.32 28.33 -36.44
CA ASP A 252 -7.69 28.21 -37.86
C ASP A 252 -8.50 29.42 -38.33
N ILE A 253 -9.34 29.97 -37.46
CA ILE A 253 -10.09 31.20 -37.72
C ILE A 253 -9.14 32.40 -37.79
N ILE A 254 -8.18 32.52 -36.86
CA ILE A 254 -7.18 33.59 -36.85
C ILE A 254 -6.30 33.51 -38.11
N ARG A 255 -5.86 32.31 -38.50
CA ARG A 255 -5.15 32.06 -39.76
C ARG A 255 -5.96 32.54 -40.95
N GLN A 256 -7.22 32.12 -41.07
CA GLN A 256 -8.10 32.52 -42.18
C GLN A 256 -8.28 34.04 -42.26
N LYS A 257 -8.45 34.72 -41.11
CA LYS A 257 -8.54 36.18 -41.05
C LYS A 257 -7.24 36.84 -41.53
N MET A 258 -6.08 36.32 -41.13
CA MET A 258 -4.77 36.84 -41.55
C MET A 258 -4.49 36.61 -43.04
N GLU A 259 -4.83 35.42 -43.55
CA GLU A 259 -4.78 35.09 -44.98
C GLU A 259 -5.72 35.99 -45.79
N HIS A 260 -6.91 36.29 -45.27
CA HIS A 260 -7.84 37.21 -45.91
C HIS A 260 -7.27 38.63 -45.99
N ILE A 261 -6.74 39.18 -44.89
CA ILE A 261 -6.05 40.48 -44.87
C ILE A 261 -4.93 40.49 -45.93
N GLN A 262 -4.16 39.41 -46.02
CA GLN A 262 -3.09 39.25 -47.00
C GLN A 262 -3.60 39.21 -48.46
N GLN A 263 -4.70 38.50 -48.71
CA GLN A 263 -5.33 38.42 -50.03
C GLN A 263 -5.89 39.77 -50.46
N THR A 264 -6.57 40.49 -49.55
CA THR A 264 -7.05 41.85 -49.80
C THR A 264 -5.88 42.78 -50.12
N HIS A 265 -4.77 42.69 -49.38
CA HIS A 265 -3.51 43.39 -49.70
C HIS A 265 -3.01 43.12 -51.12
N LYS A 266 -2.96 41.85 -51.53
CA LYS A 266 -2.51 41.45 -52.87
C LYS A 266 -3.43 41.93 -53.97
N LEU A 267 -4.74 41.94 -53.73
CA LEU A 267 -5.73 42.50 -54.66
C LEU A 267 -5.52 44.00 -54.87
N ILE A 268 -5.30 44.76 -53.78
CA ILE A 268 -4.99 46.19 -53.86
C ILE A 268 -3.70 46.43 -54.65
N ILE A 269 -2.63 45.67 -54.37
CA ILE A 269 -1.36 45.76 -55.10
C ILE A 269 -1.55 45.45 -56.59
N ALA A 270 -2.33 44.41 -56.93
CA ALA A 270 -2.61 44.04 -58.31
C ALA A 270 -3.41 45.13 -59.04
N GLU A 271 -4.38 45.74 -58.37
CA GLU A 271 -5.20 46.82 -58.92
C GLU A 271 -4.41 48.12 -59.09
N LEU A 272 -3.47 48.41 -58.19
CA LEU A 272 -2.48 49.50 -58.35
C LEU A 272 -1.55 49.28 -59.54
N ASN A 273 -0.99 48.07 -59.69
CA ASN A 273 -0.13 47.71 -60.83
C ASN A 273 -0.88 47.74 -62.18
N ASN A 274 -2.16 47.37 -62.20
CA ASN A 274 -2.99 47.42 -63.42
C ASN A 274 -3.32 48.86 -63.81
N ASN A 275 -3.53 49.74 -62.83
CA ASN A 275 -3.77 51.17 -63.05
C ASN A 275 -2.51 51.93 -63.50
N GLU A 276 -1.33 51.53 -63.04
CA GLU A 276 -0.03 52.06 -63.53
C GLU A 276 0.15 51.81 -65.03
N LYS A 277 -0.16 50.59 -65.50
CA LYS A 277 -0.13 50.20 -66.92
C LYS A 277 -1.20 50.89 -67.77
N ALA A 278 -2.31 51.32 -67.16
CA ALA A 278 -3.37 52.06 -67.83
C ALA A 278 -3.05 53.56 -67.98
N GLN A 279 -2.37 54.16 -66.98
CA GLN A 279 -1.92 55.56 -67.00
C GLN A 279 -0.79 55.85 -68.00
N GLU A 280 -0.04 54.84 -68.44
CA GLU A 280 0.90 55.00 -69.56
C GLU A 280 0.20 55.36 -70.89
N ARG A 281 -1.13 55.15 -71.01
CA ARG A 281 -1.87 55.27 -72.28
C ARG A 281 -2.75 56.52 -72.44
N THR A 282 -2.99 57.32 -71.40
CA THR A 282 -3.88 58.50 -71.49
C THR A 282 -3.28 59.76 -70.87
N THR A 283 -3.50 60.91 -71.50
CA THR A 283 -2.86 62.21 -71.18
C THR A 283 -3.66 63.10 -70.22
N ASP A 284 -4.68 62.59 -69.54
CA ASP A 284 -5.52 63.40 -68.65
C ASP A 284 -5.20 63.21 -67.16
N THR A 285 -4.96 64.34 -66.50
CA THR A 285 -4.71 64.52 -65.07
C THR A 285 -6.00 64.48 -64.26
N VAL A 286 -6.67 63.33 -64.19
CA VAL A 286 -7.71 63.08 -63.18
C VAL A 286 -7.09 62.22 -62.07
N PRO A 287 -7.15 62.62 -60.78
CA PRO A 287 -6.74 61.76 -59.68
C PRO A 287 -7.55 60.48 -59.76
N ASN A 288 -6.87 59.35 -59.97
CA ASN A 288 -7.56 58.07 -60.07
C ASN A 288 -8.27 57.81 -58.72
N PRO A 289 -9.61 57.59 -58.70
CA PRO A 289 -10.40 57.45 -57.48
C PRO A 289 -9.90 56.34 -56.55
N PHE A 290 -9.15 55.37 -57.08
CA PHE A 290 -8.52 54.32 -56.31
C PHE A 290 -7.40 54.84 -55.37
N PHE A 291 -6.65 55.87 -55.77
CA PHE A 291 -5.61 56.48 -54.90
C PHE A 291 -6.18 57.19 -53.68
N LEU A 292 -7.40 57.71 -53.79
CA LEU A 292 -8.14 58.32 -52.67
C LEU A 292 -8.59 57.27 -51.64
N GLN A 293 -8.75 56.00 -52.06
CA GLN A 293 -9.24 54.90 -51.23
C GLN A 293 -8.12 54.18 -50.46
N ILE A 294 -6.87 54.20 -50.95
CA ILE A 294 -5.73 53.50 -50.32
C ILE A 294 -5.55 53.87 -48.83
N PRO A 295 -5.60 55.15 -48.41
CA PRO A 295 -5.45 55.50 -46.98
C PRO A 295 -6.52 54.87 -46.09
N GLN A 296 -7.77 54.80 -46.57
CA GLN A 296 -8.89 54.21 -45.84
C GLN A 296 -8.78 52.69 -45.75
N ILE A 297 -8.34 52.05 -46.85
CA ILE A 297 -8.14 50.61 -46.86
C ILE A 297 -7.01 50.23 -45.89
N ILE A 298 -5.93 51.02 -45.85
CA ILE A 298 -4.83 50.87 -44.91
C ILE A 298 -5.30 51.02 -43.46
N GLU A 299 -6.12 52.01 -43.15
CA GLU A 299 -6.68 52.22 -41.80
C GLU A 299 -7.51 51.01 -41.35
N ILE A 300 -8.33 50.47 -42.25
CA ILE A 300 -9.18 49.30 -41.97
C ILE A 300 -8.36 48.03 -41.83
N GLN A 301 -7.35 47.83 -42.67
CA GLN A 301 -6.44 46.68 -42.56
C GLN A 301 -5.61 46.73 -41.27
N THR A 302 -5.21 47.93 -40.84
CA THR A 302 -4.55 48.15 -39.55
C THR A 302 -5.47 47.77 -38.39
N ALA A 303 -6.73 48.22 -38.41
CA ALA A 303 -7.71 47.87 -37.40
C ALA A 303 -8.04 46.36 -37.38
N GLN A 304 -8.10 45.70 -38.54
CA GLN A 304 -8.29 44.25 -38.65
C GLN A 304 -7.10 43.47 -38.10
N LEU A 305 -5.87 43.91 -38.36
CA LEU A 305 -4.65 43.31 -37.79
C LEU A 305 -4.62 43.45 -36.27
N LEU A 306 -4.96 44.63 -35.73
CA LEU A 306 -5.05 44.88 -34.29
C LEU A 306 -6.12 44.02 -33.62
N HIS A 307 -7.30 43.90 -34.23
CA HIS A 307 -8.37 43.05 -33.72
C HIS A 307 -7.96 41.57 -33.70
N THR A 308 -7.39 41.08 -34.81
CA THR A 308 -6.92 39.68 -34.93
C THR A 308 -5.81 39.36 -33.94
N ASN A 309 -4.94 40.33 -33.63
CA ASN A 309 -3.93 40.22 -32.58
C ASN A 309 -4.55 40.02 -31.20
N LYS A 310 -5.55 40.83 -30.85
CA LYS A 310 -6.18 40.73 -29.54
C LYS A 310 -6.90 39.39 -29.38
N GLU A 311 -7.55 38.90 -30.44
CA GLU A 311 -8.13 37.55 -30.47
C GLU A 311 -7.07 36.47 -30.25
N TYR A 312 -5.90 36.61 -30.87
CA TYR A 312 -4.77 35.70 -30.67
C TYR A 312 -4.23 35.74 -29.24
N GLN A 313 -3.96 36.93 -28.69
CA GLN A 313 -3.48 37.10 -27.31
C GLN A 313 -4.46 36.49 -26.31
N ASN A 314 -5.76 36.76 -26.47
CA ASN A 314 -6.79 36.16 -25.63
C ASN A 314 -6.78 34.63 -25.72
N ALA A 315 -6.62 34.06 -26.92
CA ALA A 315 -6.54 32.61 -27.12
C ALA A 315 -5.30 32.01 -26.43
N ILE A 316 -4.13 32.62 -26.58
CA ILE A 316 -2.90 32.17 -25.92
C ILE A 316 -2.98 32.30 -24.41
N ASP A 317 -3.46 33.43 -23.88
CA ASP A 317 -3.63 33.63 -22.44
C ASP A 317 -4.56 32.56 -21.86
N HIS A 318 -5.66 32.28 -22.56
CA HIS A 318 -6.61 31.25 -22.15
C HIS A 318 -5.99 29.85 -22.19
N ILE A 319 -5.28 29.49 -23.26
CA ILE A 319 -4.58 28.20 -23.38
C ILE A 319 -3.52 28.06 -22.27
N SER A 320 -2.72 29.10 -22.07
CA SER A 320 -1.64 29.16 -21.06
C SER A 320 -2.18 28.99 -19.64
N LYS A 321 -3.30 29.67 -19.34
CA LYS A 321 -4.01 29.52 -18.07
C LYS A 321 -4.50 28.09 -17.89
N LYS A 322 -5.16 27.51 -18.90
CA LYS A 322 -5.64 26.12 -18.84
C LYS A 322 -4.51 25.09 -18.74
N MET A 323 -3.38 25.30 -19.39
CA MET A 323 -2.18 24.46 -19.24
C MET A 323 -1.65 24.48 -17.81
N THR A 324 -1.62 25.67 -17.20
CA THR A 324 -1.21 25.85 -15.82
C THR A 324 -2.18 25.17 -14.85
N GLU A 325 -3.49 25.28 -15.10
CA GLU A 325 -4.54 24.57 -14.35
C GLU A 325 -4.34 23.04 -14.42
N ILE A 326 -4.07 22.47 -15.60
CA ILE A 326 -3.74 21.03 -15.75
C ILE A 326 -2.52 20.65 -14.89
N GLY A 327 -1.46 21.47 -14.90
CA GLY A 327 -0.29 21.23 -14.05
C GLY A 327 -0.62 21.25 -12.55
N GLN A 328 -1.44 22.19 -12.10
CA GLN A 328 -1.89 22.28 -10.71
C GLN A 328 -2.75 21.07 -10.31
N ASP A 329 -3.67 20.66 -11.18
CA ASP A 329 -4.52 19.48 -11.01
C ASP A 329 -3.68 18.21 -10.89
N MET A 330 -2.70 17.99 -11.77
CA MET A 330 -1.79 16.84 -11.71
C MET A 330 -0.87 16.87 -10.49
N ALA A 331 -0.46 18.06 -10.03
CA ALA A 331 0.28 18.21 -8.77
C ALA A 331 -0.59 17.95 -7.53
N ALA A 332 -1.89 18.25 -7.59
CA ALA A 332 -2.84 17.89 -6.56
C ALA A 332 -3.09 16.38 -6.54
N LEU A 333 -3.27 15.74 -7.69
CA LEU A 333 -3.40 14.28 -7.79
C LEU A 333 -2.16 13.55 -7.27
N ALA A 334 -0.95 13.99 -7.63
CA ALA A 334 0.27 13.39 -7.09
C ALA A 334 0.38 13.51 -5.57
N ARG A 335 -0.11 14.62 -4.99
CA ARG A 335 -0.19 14.79 -3.53
C ARG A 335 -1.23 13.86 -2.89
N ILE A 336 -2.39 13.70 -3.51
CA ILE A 336 -3.41 12.74 -3.06
C ILE A 336 -2.86 11.32 -3.12
N PHE A 337 -2.19 10.95 -4.21
CA PHE A 337 -1.53 9.66 -4.36
C PHE A 337 -0.51 9.42 -3.25
N LYS A 338 0.36 10.40 -2.97
CA LYS A 338 1.32 10.32 -1.87
C LYS A 338 0.62 10.15 -0.51
N SER A 339 -0.51 10.81 -0.29
CA SER A 339 -1.24 10.68 0.98
C SER A 339 -1.86 9.29 1.17
N ILE A 340 -2.21 8.57 0.10
CA ILE A 340 -2.71 7.19 0.20
C ILE A 340 -1.59 6.14 0.24
N SER A 341 -0.38 6.47 -0.20
CA SER A 341 0.77 5.56 -0.20
C SER A 341 1.61 5.59 1.09
N VAL A 342 1.50 6.65 1.89
CA VAL A 342 2.23 6.80 3.16
C VAL A 342 1.32 6.49 4.34
N PHE A 343 1.72 5.53 5.17
CA PHE A 343 1.00 5.13 6.38
C PHE A 343 1.77 5.62 7.62
N GLU A 344 1.14 6.43 8.46
CA GLU A 344 1.73 6.92 9.71
C GLU A 344 0.93 6.45 10.93
N TYR A 345 1.63 5.89 11.93
CA TYR A 345 1.07 5.54 13.23
C TYR A 345 1.94 6.10 14.35
N GLN A 346 1.32 6.84 15.29
CA GLN A 346 1.98 7.43 16.46
C GLN A 346 3.25 8.25 16.11
N GLY A 347 3.24 8.94 14.97
CA GLY A 347 4.40 9.73 14.50
C GLY A 347 5.54 8.90 13.92
N SER A 348 5.34 7.59 13.71
CA SER A 348 6.27 6.69 13.03
C SER A 348 5.66 6.16 11.74
N HIS A 349 6.49 6.08 10.68
CA HIS A 349 6.08 5.49 9.42
C HIS A 349 5.85 3.98 9.61
N VAL A 350 4.66 3.52 9.27
CA VAL A 350 4.36 2.09 9.18
C VAL A 350 4.88 1.63 7.83
N SER A 351 6.15 1.20 7.79
CA SER A 351 6.76 0.71 6.56
C SER A 351 6.35 -0.73 6.28
N ARG A 352 6.29 -1.07 4.99
CA ARG A 352 6.07 -2.43 4.51
C ARG A 352 7.07 -3.42 5.12
N GLU A 353 8.35 -3.06 5.15
CA GLU A 353 9.42 -3.90 5.69
C GLU A 353 9.17 -4.24 7.15
N ARG A 354 8.77 -3.24 7.94
CA ARG A 354 8.51 -3.42 9.36
C ARG A 354 7.36 -4.40 9.62
N ILE A 355 6.24 -4.26 8.90
CA ILE A 355 5.10 -5.18 9.07
C ILE A 355 5.47 -6.58 8.56
N SER A 356 6.17 -6.67 7.42
CA SER A 356 6.60 -7.94 6.84
C SER A 356 7.58 -8.69 7.74
N GLU A 357 8.53 -7.99 8.35
CA GLU A 357 9.47 -8.55 9.33
C GLU A 357 8.72 -9.01 10.59
N ALA A 358 7.82 -8.19 11.12
CA ALA A 358 7.02 -8.55 12.30
C ALA A 358 6.16 -9.79 12.05
N PHE A 359 5.50 -9.88 10.89
CA PHE A 359 4.67 -11.03 10.51
C PHE A 359 5.51 -12.29 10.28
N SER A 360 6.64 -12.17 9.57
CA SER A 360 7.55 -13.30 9.33
C SER A 360 8.13 -13.85 10.62
N LYS A 361 8.49 -12.95 11.56
CA LYS A 361 8.95 -13.31 12.88
C LYS A 361 7.87 -14.01 13.70
N LEU A 362 6.63 -13.53 13.66
CA LEU A 362 5.48 -14.19 14.28
C LEU A 362 5.32 -15.63 13.79
N ILE A 363 5.41 -15.87 12.48
CA ILE A 363 5.34 -17.22 11.90
C ILE A 363 6.50 -18.10 12.38
N SER A 364 7.73 -17.58 12.34
CA SER A 364 8.93 -18.30 12.77
C SER A 364 8.84 -18.71 14.24
N ASP A 365 8.53 -17.74 15.11
CA ASP A 365 8.39 -17.91 16.55
C ASP A 365 7.31 -18.95 16.88
N LYS A 366 6.14 -18.84 16.24
CA LYS A 366 5.06 -19.83 16.39
C LYS A 366 5.53 -21.23 15.98
N ARG A 367 6.23 -21.37 14.84
CA ARG A 367 6.69 -22.67 14.33
C ARG A 367 7.67 -23.33 15.29
N GLU A 368 8.61 -22.56 15.82
CA GLU A 368 9.61 -23.05 16.78
C GLU A 368 8.93 -23.58 18.05
N TYR A 369 8.07 -22.78 18.69
CA TYR A 369 7.52 -23.12 20.00
C TYR A 369 6.43 -24.19 19.95
N ILE A 370 5.64 -24.26 18.87
CA ILE A 370 4.74 -25.40 18.64
C ILE A 370 5.55 -26.68 18.38
N GLY A 371 6.65 -26.58 17.63
CA GLY A 371 7.57 -27.70 17.43
C GLY A 371 8.10 -28.25 18.75
N ARG A 372 8.56 -27.35 19.64
CA ARG A 372 9.02 -27.72 20.99
C ARG A 372 7.93 -28.38 21.82
N PHE A 373 6.70 -27.86 21.77
CA PHE A 373 5.56 -28.46 22.49
C PHE A 373 5.22 -29.88 22.01
N ASN A 374 5.33 -30.12 20.69
CA ASN A 374 5.11 -31.46 20.12
C ASN A 374 6.17 -32.45 20.61
N THR A 375 7.45 -32.07 20.61
CA THR A 375 8.54 -32.91 21.16
C THR A 375 8.32 -33.21 22.64
N LEU A 376 7.90 -32.22 23.43
CA LEU A 376 7.59 -32.42 24.84
C LEU A 376 6.43 -33.40 25.07
N SER A 377 5.44 -33.42 24.17
CA SER A 377 4.33 -34.38 24.24
C SER A 377 4.78 -35.82 23.94
N GLU A 378 5.76 -35.99 23.04
CA GLU A 378 6.40 -37.29 22.79
C GLU A 378 7.21 -37.76 24.00
N ASP A 379 7.97 -36.86 24.64
CA ASP A 379 8.74 -37.16 25.86
C ASP A 379 7.84 -37.63 27.01
N ILE A 380 6.66 -37.02 27.17
CA ILE A 380 5.72 -37.45 28.22
C ILE A 380 5.12 -38.82 27.93
N SER A 381 4.91 -39.15 26.66
CA SER A 381 4.51 -40.50 26.25
C SER A 381 5.61 -41.53 26.54
N LEU A 382 6.89 -41.15 26.40
CA LEU A 382 8.03 -41.97 26.81
C LEU A 382 8.06 -42.19 28.33
N ILE A 383 7.92 -41.12 29.12
CA ILE A 383 7.84 -41.22 30.59
C ILE A 383 6.71 -42.13 31.02
N GLN A 384 5.53 -41.98 30.43
CA GLN A 384 4.39 -42.85 30.72
C GLN A 384 4.75 -44.32 30.52
N ARG A 385 5.46 -44.68 29.45
CA ARG A 385 5.91 -46.05 29.21
C ARG A 385 6.93 -46.52 30.27
N ILE A 386 7.89 -45.66 30.63
CA ILE A 386 8.91 -45.98 31.64
C ILE A 386 8.26 -46.22 33.00
N VAL A 387 7.33 -45.35 33.41
CA VAL A 387 6.60 -45.46 34.68
C VAL A 387 5.73 -46.71 34.72
N ASN A 388 5.08 -47.08 33.62
CA ASN A 388 4.34 -48.33 33.51
C ASN A 388 5.25 -49.55 33.69
N ASN A 389 6.40 -49.59 33.01
CA ASN A 389 7.38 -50.67 33.17
C ASN A 389 7.90 -50.78 34.61
N LEU A 390 8.16 -49.63 35.25
CA LEU A 390 8.61 -49.58 36.64
C LEU A 390 7.52 -50.12 37.58
N PHE A 391 6.25 -49.78 37.32
CA PHE A 391 5.13 -50.27 38.11
C PHE A 391 4.92 -51.78 37.95
N GLU A 392 5.04 -52.32 36.74
CA GLU A 392 5.00 -53.77 36.49
C GLU A 392 6.10 -54.50 37.26
N LYS A 393 7.34 -54.00 37.21
CA LYS A 393 8.46 -54.56 37.98
C LYS A 393 8.21 -54.53 39.50
N PHE A 394 7.55 -53.48 40.00
CA PHE A 394 7.17 -53.41 41.40
C PHE A 394 6.11 -54.47 41.76
N GLN A 395 5.13 -54.70 40.89
CA GLN A 395 4.13 -55.76 41.08
C GLN A 395 4.77 -57.15 41.07
N ASP A 396 5.74 -57.41 40.20
CA ASP A 396 6.48 -58.68 40.17
C ASP A 396 7.21 -58.93 41.50
N LEU A 397 7.84 -57.90 42.07
CA LEU A 397 8.49 -58.00 43.38
C LEU A 397 7.50 -58.23 44.51
N GLU A 398 6.35 -57.56 44.46
CA GLU A 398 5.28 -57.78 45.41
C GLU A 398 4.78 -59.24 45.39
N LEU A 399 4.61 -59.84 44.20
CA LEU A 399 4.21 -61.24 44.07
C LEU A 399 5.24 -62.20 44.69
N ILE A 400 6.53 -61.93 44.45
CA ILE A 400 7.62 -62.74 45.02
C ILE A 400 7.61 -62.63 46.55
N GLU A 401 7.44 -61.43 47.10
CA GLU A 401 7.44 -61.21 48.55
C GLU A 401 6.19 -61.78 49.24
N ASN A 402 5.00 -61.59 48.66
CA ASN A 402 3.74 -62.15 49.16
C ASN A 402 3.79 -63.68 49.28
N SER A 403 4.49 -64.36 48.35
CA SER A 403 4.64 -65.83 48.38
C SER A 403 5.38 -66.34 49.63
N ILE A 404 6.24 -65.50 50.21
CA ILE A 404 7.03 -65.80 51.40
C ILE A 404 6.38 -65.26 52.66
N GLU A 405 5.72 -64.11 52.59
CA GLU A 405 4.86 -63.59 53.65
C GLU A 405 3.85 -64.67 54.09
N GLN A 406 3.14 -65.29 53.16
CA GLN A 406 2.18 -66.37 53.48
C GLN A 406 2.86 -67.58 54.16
N THR A 407 4.04 -67.99 53.65
CA THR A 407 4.79 -69.10 54.25
C THR A 407 5.17 -68.83 55.71
N ILE A 408 5.51 -67.58 56.03
CA ILE A 408 5.93 -67.18 57.38
C ILE A 408 4.72 -67.01 58.31
N ILE A 409 3.63 -66.41 57.82
CA ILE A 409 2.37 -66.29 58.57
C ILE A 409 1.82 -67.67 58.92
N ASP A 410 1.82 -68.61 57.98
CA ASP A 410 1.36 -69.98 58.20
C ASP A 410 2.21 -70.68 59.27
N LYS A 411 3.53 -70.53 59.23
CA LYS A 411 4.43 -71.14 60.22
C LYS A 411 4.30 -70.51 61.60
N ILE A 412 4.14 -69.19 61.70
CA ILE A 412 3.95 -68.49 62.97
C ILE A 412 2.59 -68.87 63.60
N SER A 413 1.54 -68.94 62.77
CA SER A 413 0.16 -69.16 63.22
C SER A 413 -0.14 -70.63 63.51
N PHE A 414 0.33 -71.56 62.65
CA PHE A 414 0.07 -73.00 62.78
C PHE A 414 1.21 -73.79 63.43
N GLY A 415 2.40 -73.19 63.58
CA GLY A 415 3.57 -73.82 64.21
C GLY A 415 3.67 -73.63 65.72
N ASN A 416 2.64 -73.07 66.38
CA ASN A 416 2.60 -72.76 67.82
C ASN A 416 3.70 -71.81 68.33
N LEU A 417 4.36 -71.04 67.45
CA LEU A 417 5.40 -70.06 67.82
C LEU A 417 4.86 -68.92 68.71
N LEU A 418 3.56 -68.63 68.63
CA LEU A 418 2.88 -67.66 69.50
C LEU A 418 2.56 -68.20 70.90
N VAL A 419 2.71 -69.51 71.13
CA VAL A 419 2.34 -70.22 72.37
C VAL A 419 3.56 -70.90 73.01
N SER A 420 4.80 -70.59 72.56
CA SER A 420 6.00 -71.20 73.14
C SER A 420 6.16 -70.84 74.62
N GLU A 421 6.58 -71.81 75.44
CA GLU A 421 6.85 -71.60 76.89
C GLU A 421 7.98 -70.59 77.13
N GLU A 422 8.84 -70.37 76.14
CA GLU A 422 9.88 -69.34 76.13
C GLU A 422 9.31 -68.01 75.64
N GLY A 423 9.11 -67.05 76.55
CA GLY A 423 8.50 -65.74 76.26
C GLY A 423 9.25 -64.89 75.22
N GLU A 424 10.54 -65.14 74.98
CA GLU A 424 11.33 -64.42 73.96
C GLU A 424 10.95 -64.79 72.52
N THR A 425 10.69 -66.07 72.25
CA THR A 425 10.32 -66.57 70.91
C THR A 425 8.93 -66.08 70.49
N ALA A 426 7.96 -66.08 71.43
CA ALA A 426 6.63 -65.54 71.20
C ALA A 426 6.64 -64.02 70.93
N SER A 427 7.48 -63.27 71.66
CA SER A 427 7.71 -61.83 71.43
C SER A 427 8.32 -61.56 70.04
N GLN A 428 9.33 -62.32 69.63
CA GLN A 428 9.93 -62.20 68.29
C GLN A 428 8.93 -62.51 67.18
N ALA A 429 8.09 -63.54 67.34
CA ALA A 429 7.04 -63.88 66.40
C ALA A 429 5.99 -62.75 66.25
N GLN A 430 5.59 -62.11 67.36
CA GLN A 430 4.71 -60.93 67.33
C GLN A 430 5.35 -59.74 66.60
N GLN A 431 6.64 -59.50 66.80
CA GLN A 431 7.37 -58.43 66.11
C GLN A 431 7.46 -58.69 64.60
N ILE A 432 7.63 -59.95 64.18
CA ILE A 432 7.59 -60.32 62.76
C ILE A 432 6.23 -60.04 62.14
N LEU A 433 5.13 -60.44 62.80
CA LEU A 433 3.77 -60.16 62.31
C LEU A 433 3.50 -58.66 62.18
N LYS A 434 4.00 -57.86 63.13
CA LYS A 434 3.91 -56.40 63.06
C LYS A 434 4.68 -55.84 61.86
N LEU A 435 5.92 -56.28 61.63
CA LEU A 435 6.72 -55.84 60.49
C LEU A 435 6.08 -56.20 59.14
N TYR A 436 5.38 -57.33 59.05
CA TYR A 436 4.60 -57.68 57.86
C TYR A 436 3.42 -56.74 57.64
N ALA A 437 2.67 -56.42 58.70
CA ALA A 437 1.59 -55.43 58.61
C ALA A 437 2.12 -54.05 58.17
N ASP A 438 3.25 -53.62 58.74
CA ASP A 438 3.92 -52.37 58.38
C ASP A 438 4.42 -52.41 56.92
N ASN A 439 5.01 -53.52 56.46
CA ASN A 439 5.40 -53.72 55.06
C ASN A 439 4.22 -53.69 54.09
N HIS A 440 3.13 -54.36 54.43
CA HIS A 440 1.90 -54.32 53.64
C HIS A 440 1.36 -52.90 53.51
N PHE A 441 1.42 -52.09 54.57
CA PHE A 441 1.05 -50.68 54.52
C PHE A 441 1.95 -49.86 53.60
N GLU A 442 3.28 -50.02 53.68
CA GLU A 442 4.21 -49.31 52.80
C GLU A 442 4.09 -49.73 51.32
N LYS A 443 3.91 -51.04 51.04
CA LYS A 443 3.61 -51.56 49.69
C LYS A 443 2.35 -50.91 49.12
N ASN A 444 1.29 -50.81 49.92
CA ASN A 444 0.03 -50.20 49.50
C ASN A 444 0.19 -48.72 49.17
N LYS A 445 0.97 -47.96 49.94
CA LYS A 445 1.26 -46.55 49.61
C LYS A 445 1.98 -46.42 48.28
N ILE A 446 3.04 -47.22 48.06
CA ILE A 446 3.80 -47.22 46.80
C ILE A 446 2.85 -47.55 45.62
N ARG A 447 2.00 -48.58 45.78
CA ARG A 447 1.05 -49.00 44.75
C ARG A 447 0.04 -47.90 44.41
N THR A 448 -0.50 -47.22 45.42
CA THR A 448 -1.45 -46.11 45.22
C THR A 448 -0.77 -44.95 44.51
N LEU A 449 0.43 -44.54 44.94
CA LEU A 449 1.18 -43.47 44.29
C LEU A 449 1.50 -43.78 42.82
N PHE A 450 1.87 -45.03 42.49
CA PHE A 450 2.08 -45.43 41.10
C PHE A 450 0.79 -45.38 40.28
N LYS A 451 -0.33 -45.88 40.82
CA LYS A 451 -1.63 -45.84 40.14
C LYS A 451 -2.07 -44.41 39.86
N ASP A 452 -1.96 -43.53 40.84
CA ASP A 452 -2.33 -42.13 40.72
C ASP A 452 -1.44 -41.41 39.70
N THR A 453 -0.13 -41.64 39.76
CA THR A 453 0.84 -41.08 38.80
C THR A 453 0.58 -41.54 37.38
N ASN A 454 0.29 -42.83 37.19
CA ASN A 454 0.02 -43.38 35.87
C ASN A 454 -1.32 -42.88 35.30
N ALA A 455 -2.34 -42.71 36.14
CA ALA A 455 -3.59 -42.09 35.73
C ALA A 455 -3.36 -40.64 35.28
N GLN A 456 -2.62 -39.85 36.05
CA GLN A 456 -2.26 -38.47 35.70
C GLN A 456 -1.45 -38.39 34.40
N LEU A 457 -0.44 -39.24 34.20
CA LEU A 457 0.35 -39.28 32.97
C LEU A 457 -0.49 -39.68 31.76
N LYS A 458 -1.43 -40.61 31.94
CA LYS A 458 -2.34 -41.04 30.88
C LYS A 458 -3.31 -39.93 30.48
N ASP A 459 -3.89 -39.24 31.46
CA ASP A 459 -4.80 -38.12 31.21
C ASP A 459 -4.06 -36.95 30.56
N PHE A 460 -2.85 -36.64 31.04
CA PHE A 460 -1.95 -35.67 30.42
C PHE A 460 -1.68 -36.01 28.95
N GLY A 461 -1.20 -37.23 28.67
CA GLY A 461 -0.87 -37.67 27.32
C GLY A 461 -2.09 -37.65 26.40
N LYS A 462 -3.27 -38.05 26.91
CA LYS A 462 -4.52 -38.00 26.14
C LYS A 462 -4.95 -36.56 25.83
N ASN A 463 -4.90 -35.66 26.81
CA ASN A 463 -5.31 -34.27 26.62
C ASN A 463 -4.37 -33.54 25.65
N ASN A 464 -3.06 -33.72 25.79
CA ASN A 464 -2.08 -33.18 24.85
C ASN A 464 -2.28 -33.74 23.43
N ASN A 465 -2.44 -35.05 23.30
CA ASN A 465 -2.67 -35.66 21.99
C ASN A 465 -3.98 -35.16 21.34
N LEU A 466 -5.02 -34.89 22.13
CA LEU A 466 -6.26 -34.28 21.63
C LEU A 466 -6.05 -32.85 21.13
N TYR A 467 -5.22 -32.06 21.83
CA TYR A 467 -4.90 -30.69 21.46
C TYR A 467 -4.00 -30.62 20.22
N VAL A 468 -3.01 -31.51 20.11
CA VAL A 468 -2.01 -31.58 19.03
C VAL A 468 -2.57 -32.23 17.76
N TYR A 469 -3.23 -33.40 17.87
CA TYR A 469 -3.52 -34.26 16.71
C TYR A 469 -5.00 -34.39 16.34
N ASN A 470 -5.93 -33.93 17.18
CA ASN A 470 -7.36 -34.24 17.02
C ASN A 470 -8.23 -32.98 16.88
N LYS A 471 -7.79 -32.03 16.06
CA LYS A 471 -8.59 -30.87 15.59
C LYS A 471 -9.03 -29.82 16.63
N LYS A 472 -8.51 -29.82 17.86
CA LYS A 472 -9.00 -28.90 18.90
C LYS A 472 -8.20 -27.60 19.05
N GLY A 473 -6.89 -27.57 18.86
CA GLY A 473 -6.11 -26.36 19.13
C GLY A 473 -5.08 -26.07 18.06
N MET A 474 -4.11 -26.98 17.88
CA MET A 474 -2.99 -26.73 16.97
C MET A 474 -3.40 -26.60 15.50
N GLU A 475 -4.40 -27.37 15.06
CA GLU A 475 -4.93 -27.20 13.70
C GLU A 475 -5.63 -25.86 13.50
N ARG A 476 -6.31 -25.32 14.54
CA ARG A 476 -6.93 -23.99 14.49
C ARG A 476 -5.89 -22.89 14.47
N ILE A 477 -4.88 -22.99 15.34
CA ILE A 477 -3.70 -22.11 15.33
C ILE A 477 -3.04 -22.09 13.94
N ASN A 478 -2.80 -23.27 13.35
CA ASN A 478 -2.22 -23.36 12.01
C ASN A 478 -3.12 -22.74 10.95
N HIS A 479 -4.40 -23.10 10.94
CA HIS A 479 -5.36 -22.62 9.96
C HIS A 479 -5.54 -21.10 9.99
N ASN A 480 -5.66 -20.51 11.18
CA ASN A 480 -5.83 -19.08 11.35
C ASN A 480 -4.58 -18.33 10.90
N LEU A 481 -3.38 -18.83 11.24
CA LEU A 481 -2.14 -18.23 10.81
C LEU A 481 -1.91 -18.37 9.30
N ASP A 482 -2.22 -19.51 8.70
CA ASP A 482 -2.10 -19.73 7.25
C ASP A 482 -3.08 -18.82 6.47
N THR A 483 -4.27 -18.61 7.03
CA THR A 483 -5.27 -17.69 6.46
C THR A 483 -4.83 -16.24 6.60
N ALA A 484 -4.25 -15.88 7.74
CA ALA A 484 -3.62 -14.59 7.95
C ALA A 484 -2.46 -14.37 6.97
N GLU A 485 -1.60 -15.36 6.75
CA GLU A 485 -0.45 -15.26 5.84
C GLU A 485 -0.88 -15.01 4.39
N LYS A 486 -1.89 -15.74 3.90
CA LYS A 486 -2.44 -15.52 2.56
C LYS A 486 -3.01 -14.12 2.40
N SER A 487 -3.79 -13.68 3.38
CA SER A 487 -4.43 -12.35 3.36
C SER A 487 -3.39 -11.24 3.50
N PHE A 488 -2.36 -11.47 4.32
CA PHE A 488 -1.23 -10.57 4.49
C PHE A 488 -0.44 -10.39 3.19
N ALA A 489 -0.18 -11.49 2.46
CA ALA A 489 0.51 -11.42 1.17
C ALA A 489 -0.24 -10.56 0.14
N GLU A 490 -1.57 -10.62 0.12
CA GLU A 490 -2.40 -9.78 -0.74
C GLU A 490 -2.33 -8.30 -0.34
N VAL A 491 -2.42 -8.00 0.96
CA VAL A 491 -2.28 -6.64 1.48
C VAL A 491 -0.91 -6.06 1.13
N ILE A 492 0.18 -6.82 1.34
CA ILE A 492 1.53 -6.39 1.01
C ILE A 492 1.70 -6.18 -0.50
N SER A 493 1.19 -7.08 -1.34
CA SER A 493 1.27 -6.90 -2.79
C SER A 493 0.60 -5.61 -3.27
N ASN A 494 -0.48 -5.19 -2.61
CA ASN A 494 -1.12 -3.91 -2.91
C ASN A 494 -0.28 -2.72 -2.44
N LEU A 495 0.38 -2.80 -1.29
CA LEU A 495 1.30 -1.77 -0.82
C LEU A 495 2.51 -1.62 -1.76
N ASP A 496 3.08 -2.74 -2.23
CA ASP A 496 4.19 -2.76 -3.19
C ASP A 496 3.84 -2.00 -4.46
N PHE A 497 2.63 -2.23 -4.98
CA PHE A 497 2.12 -1.54 -6.16
C PHE A 497 2.09 -0.02 -5.99
N LEU A 498 1.78 0.51 -4.79
CA LEU A 498 1.82 1.96 -4.57
C LEU A 498 3.22 2.51 -4.49
N GLU A 499 4.11 1.81 -3.78
CA GLU A 499 5.48 2.25 -3.58
C GLU A 499 6.25 2.30 -4.91
N GLU A 500 6.02 1.33 -5.79
CA GLU A 500 6.58 1.29 -7.15
C GLU A 500 6.06 2.42 -8.06
N LEU A 501 4.78 2.76 -7.99
CA LEU A 501 4.16 3.78 -8.85
C LEU A 501 4.39 5.22 -8.38
N GLN A 502 4.62 5.42 -7.08
CA GLN A 502 4.80 6.74 -6.48
C GLN A 502 5.87 7.61 -7.16
N PRO A 503 7.11 7.15 -7.39
CA PRO A 503 8.14 7.98 -8.02
C PRO A 503 7.76 8.38 -9.44
N GLU A 504 7.13 7.48 -10.21
CA GLU A 504 6.74 7.76 -11.60
C GLU A 504 5.61 8.80 -11.68
N ILE A 505 4.61 8.71 -10.80
CA ILE A 505 3.52 9.70 -10.73
C ILE A 505 4.07 11.08 -10.36
N LEU A 506 5.01 11.14 -9.41
CA LEU A 506 5.61 12.38 -8.97
C LEU A 506 6.45 13.05 -10.08
N ASP A 507 7.29 12.27 -10.76
CA ASP A 507 8.11 12.74 -11.89
C ASP A 507 7.24 13.27 -13.03
N ARG A 508 6.25 12.49 -13.48
CA ARG A 508 5.34 12.91 -14.56
C ARG A 508 4.55 14.16 -14.19
N SER A 509 4.10 14.28 -12.95
CA SER A 509 3.40 15.47 -12.44
C SER A 509 4.31 16.71 -12.49
N GLN A 510 5.56 16.60 -12.03
CA GLN A 510 6.54 17.69 -12.12
C GLN A 510 6.86 18.08 -13.57
N GLN A 511 6.94 17.10 -14.47
CA GLN A 511 7.17 17.37 -15.89
C GLN A 511 6.01 18.15 -16.53
N ILE A 512 4.75 17.87 -16.18
CA ILE A 512 3.59 18.64 -16.67
C ILE A 512 3.64 20.08 -16.13
N VAL A 513 3.91 20.26 -14.83
CA VAL A 513 4.02 21.59 -14.22
C VAL A 513 5.13 22.41 -14.87
N SER A 514 6.28 21.79 -15.14
CA SER A 514 7.42 22.44 -15.77
C SER A 514 7.13 22.80 -17.22
N ALA A 515 6.56 21.87 -17.99
CA ALA A 515 6.17 22.09 -19.38
C ALA A 515 5.12 23.21 -19.51
N GLY A 516 4.14 23.27 -18.59
CA GLY A 516 3.16 24.34 -18.56
C GLY A 516 3.81 25.71 -18.41
N LYS A 517 4.77 25.86 -17.48
CA LYS A 517 5.51 27.13 -17.28
C LYS A 517 6.40 27.49 -18.47
N GLU A 518 7.09 26.51 -19.03
CA GLU A 518 8.00 26.70 -20.16
C GLU A 518 7.24 27.16 -21.42
N VAL A 519 6.06 26.60 -21.66
CA VAL A 519 5.19 27.02 -22.78
C VAL A 519 4.78 28.48 -22.65
N VAL A 520 4.38 28.94 -21.46
CA VAL A 520 4.02 30.35 -21.24
C VAL A 520 5.23 31.26 -21.47
N ALA A 521 6.42 30.85 -21.03
CA ALA A 521 7.64 31.64 -21.19
C ALA A 521 8.16 31.69 -22.63
N ASN A 522 7.83 30.70 -23.45
CA ASN A 522 8.38 30.53 -24.80
C ASN A 522 7.44 30.98 -25.93
N VAL A 523 6.29 31.59 -25.62
CA VAL A 523 5.43 32.19 -26.65
C VAL A 523 6.16 33.40 -27.25
N LYS A 524 6.70 33.22 -28.46
CA LYS A 524 7.48 34.27 -29.15
C LYS A 524 6.61 35.37 -29.72
N TYR A 525 5.33 35.08 -29.93
CA TYR A 525 4.40 35.99 -30.56
C TYR A 525 4.25 37.32 -29.82
N TYR A 526 4.26 37.38 -28.48
CA TYR A 526 4.10 38.66 -27.76
C TYR A 526 5.16 39.69 -28.16
N ASP A 527 6.44 39.34 -28.04
CA ASP A 527 7.56 40.24 -28.35
C ASP A 527 7.69 40.50 -29.87
N PHE A 528 7.43 39.47 -30.68
CA PHE A 528 7.58 39.58 -32.14
C PHE A 528 6.45 40.38 -32.78
N PHE A 529 5.21 40.20 -32.31
CA PHE A 529 4.02 40.78 -32.91
C PHE A 529 3.83 42.24 -32.51
N GLU A 530 4.07 42.63 -31.25
CA GLU A 530 3.99 44.02 -30.80
C GLU A 530 4.96 44.91 -31.61
N LYS A 531 6.23 44.49 -31.69
CA LYS A 531 7.24 45.18 -32.52
C LYS A 531 6.87 45.20 -34.00
N THR A 532 6.29 44.12 -34.52
CA THR A 532 5.96 44.03 -35.94
C THR A 532 4.72 44.85 -36.30
N ILE A 533 3.73 44.94 -35.41
CA ILE A 533 2.56 45.83 -35.53
C ILE A 533 2.98 47.28 -35.50
N ASP A 534 3.82 47.70 -34.55
CA ASP A 534 4.28 49.09 -34.48
C ASP A 534 5.03 49.49 -35.76
N GLU A 535 5.86 48.59 -36.29
CA GLU A 535 6.53 48.79 -37.57
C GLU A 535 5.57 48.77 -38.76
N LEU A 536 4.47 48.01 -38.70
CA LEU A 536 3.43 47.96 -39.73
C LEU A 536 2.59 49.24 -39.71
N ILE A 537 2.11 49.66 -38.54
CA ILE A 537 1.38 50.92 -38.31
C ILE A 537 2.23 52.10 -38.77
N GLY A 538 3.49 52.20 -38.36
CA GLY A 538 4.37 53.28 -38.80
C GLY A 538 4.58 53.31 -40.32
N LYS A 539 4.62 52.15 -40.99
CA LYS A 539 4.69 52.06 -42.46
C LYS A 539 3.37 52.45 -43.12
N PHE A 540 2.25 52.01 -42.56
CA PHE A 540 0.91 52.35 -43.02
C PHE A 540 0.62 53.85 -42.89
N ASP A 541 0.97 54.45 -41.75
CA ASP A 541 0.87 55.88 -41.51
C ASP A 541 1.78 56.67 -42.45
N SER A 542 2.98 56.16 -42.74
CA SER A 542 3.90 56.80 -43.70
C SER A 542 3.34 56.80 -45.13
N VAL A 543 2.68 55.71 -45.56
CA VAL A 543 2.02 55.61 -46.87
C VAL A 543 0.80 56.52 -46.93
N SER A 544 -0.01 56.53 -45.88
CA SER A 544 -1.16 57.42 -45.74
C SER A 544 -0.74 58.89 -45.80
N ALA A 545 0.28 59.29 -45.03
CA ALA A 545 0.81 60.65 -45.02
C ALA A 545 1.44 61.08 -46.37
N LEU A 546 2.15 60.16 -47.05
CA LEU A 546 2.71 60.40 -48.39
C LEU A 546 1.62 60.67 -49.42
N LEU A 547 0.53 59.91 -49.39
CA LEU A 547 -0.60 60.06 -50.32
C LEU A 547 -1.42 61.33 -50.03
N ILE A 548 -1.70 61.61 -48.75
CA ILE A 548 -2.42 62.83 -48.33
C ILE A 548 -1.59 64.08 -48.65
N GLY A 549 -0.27 64.07 -48.40
CA GLY A 549 0.63 65.18 -48.68
C GLY A 549 0.81 65.51 -50.17
N GLN A 550 0.47 64.58 -51.06
CA GLN A 550 0.48 64.76 -52.53
C GLN A 550 -0.87 65.26 -53.08
N GLY A 551 -1.86 65.54 -52.22
CA GLY A 551 -3.20 65.97 -52.64
C GLY A 551 -4.15 64.83 -53.01
N ASN A 552 -3.77 63.57 -52.75
CA ASN A 552 -4.62 62.39 -52.96
C ASN A 552 -5.40 62.02 -51.68
N GLY A 553 -5.90 63.02 -50.96
CA GLY A 553 -6.83 62.86 -49.84
C GLY A 553 -8.22 63.39 -50.21
N TYR A 554 -9.28 62.80 -49.65
CA TYR A 554 -10.63 63.34 -49.80
C TYR A 554 -10.69 64.75 -49.19
N THR A 555 -11.14 65.72 -49.96
CA THR A 555 -11.34 67.11 -49.51
C THR A 555 -12.77 67.37 -49.02
N ASP A 556 -13.71 66.47 -49.33
CA ASP A 556 -15.12 66.50 -48.93
C ASP A 556 -15.49 65.21 -48.17
N SER A 557 -16.13 65.34 -47.00
CA SER A 557 -16.55 64.20 -46.16
C SER A 557 -17.64 63.35 -46.82
N LEU A 558 -18.41 63.90 -47.76
CA LEU A 558 -19.42 63.17 -48.54
C LEU A 558 -18.78 62.25 -49.59
N GLU A 559 -17.68 62.67 -50.22
CA GLU A 559 -16.91 61.83 -51.14
C GLU A 559 -16.15 60.74 -50.37
N GLN A 560 -15.62 61.08 -49.20
CA GLN A 560 -14.97 60.14 -48.29
C GLN A 560 -15.92 59.00 -47.89
N LYS A 561 -17.18 59.33 -47.56
CA LYS A 561 -18.22 58.36 -47.20
C LYS A 561 -18.61 57.46 -48.37
N LYS A 562 -18.74 58.01 -49.59
CA LYS A 562 -18.99 57.22 -50.81
C LYS A 562 -17.81 56.28 -51.14
N GLY A 563 -16.58 56.72 -50.91
CA GLY A 563 -15.37 55.89 -51.03
C GLY A 563 -15.40 54.72 -50.06
N LEU A 564 -15.71 54.96 -48.78
CA LEU A 564 -15.88 53.93 -47.77
C LEU A 564 -17.00 52.94 -48.14
N GLU A 565 -18.16 53.41 -48.59
CA GLU A 565 -19.26 52.54 -49.04
C GLU A 565 -18.89 51.65 -50.25
N GLN A 566 -17.98 52.10 -51.11
CA GLN A 566 -17.44 51.26 -52.20
C GLN A 566 -16.49 50.19 -51.67
N ILE A 567 -15.62 50.52 -50.71
CA ILE A 567 -14.71 49.55 -50.07
C ILE A 567 -15.51 48.46 -49.35
N GLN A 568 -16.69 48.77 -48.81
CA GLN A 568 -17.57 47.80 -48.15
C GLN A 568 -17.94 46.59 -49.01
N LYS A 569 -18.00 46.77 -50.33
CA LYS A 569 -18.37 45.71 -51.28
C LYS A 569 -17.31 44.60 -51.38
N TYR A 570 -16.09 44.88 -50.92
CA TYR A 570 -14.99 43.92 -50.93
C TYR A 570 -14.91 43.08 -49.64
N TYR A 571 -15.77 43.35 -48.64
CA TYR A 571 -15.77 42.59 -47.39
C TYR A 571 -16.58 41.32 -47.47
N THR A 572 -15.93 40.22 -47.08
CA THR A 572 -16.54 38.90 -47.03
C THR A 572 -16.85 38.48 -45.59
N MET A 573 -16.22 39.11 -44.58
CA MET A 573 -16.39 38.76 -43.18
C MET A 573 -17.19 39.81 -42.37
N LYS A 574 -17.90 39.33 -41.35
CA LYS A 574 -18.71 40.17 -40.44
C LYS A 574 -17.84 41.13 -39.62
N SER A 575 -16.68 40.67 -39.15
CA SER A 575 -15.69 41.48 -38.42
C SER A 575 -15.23 42.70 -39.23
N GLU A 576 -15.03 42.53 -40.54
CA GLU A 576 -14.62 43.62 -41.44
C GLU A 576 -15.70 44.69 -41.56
N ARG A 577 -16.97 44.27 -41.67
CA ARG A 577 -18.12 45.17 -41.72
C ARG A 577 -18.32 45.92 -40.41
N ILE A 578 -18.06 45.28 -39.27
CA ILE A 578 -18.14 45.91 -37.95
C ILE A 578 -17.06 47.00 -37.82
N ILE A 579 -15.81 46.66 -38.15
CA ILE A 579 -14.67 47.59 -38.10
C ILE A 579 -14.90 48.77 -39.05
N HIS A 580 -15.38 48.51 -40.27
CA HIS A 580 -15.68 49.54 -41.27
C HIS A 580 -16.88 50.42 -40.91
N ASN A 581 -17.95 49.86 -40.37
CA ASN A 581 -19.09 50.65 -39.90
C ASN A 581 -18.66 51.60 -38.76
N HIS A 582 -17.73 51.16 -37.92
CA HIS A 582 -17.16 52.01 -36.87
C HIS A 582 -16.24 53.11 -37.41
N SER A 583 -15.43 52.82 -38.43
CA SER A 583 -14.59 53.85 -39.08
C SER A 583 -15.43 54.91 -39.81
N ILE A 584 -16.61 54.54 -40.35
CA ILE A 584 -17.58 55.50 -40.91
C ILE A 584 -18.18 56.40 -39.81
N LEU A 585 -18.47 55.85 -38.63
CA LEU A 585 -19.13 56.58 -37.53
C LEU A 585 -18.18 57.54 -36.78
N ASN A 586 -16.88 57.25 -36.73
CA ASN A 586 -15.87 58.03 -36.00
C ASN A 586 -15.04 58.98 -36.88
N THR A 587 -15.66 59.68 -37.84
CA THR A 587 -14.99 60.76 -38.60
C THR A 587 -14.69 61.97 -37.71
N GLY A 588 -13.67 61.83 -36.84
CA GLY A 588 -13.20 62.84 -35.90
C GLY A 588 -12.60 62.24 -34.62
N LYS A 589 -11.30 61.90 -34.66
CA LYS A 589 -10.38 61.47 -33.58
C LYS A 589 -10.13 59.96 -33.43
N ALA A 590 -8.85 59.63 -33.43
CA ALA A 590 -8.25 58.30 -33.25
C ALA A 590 -8.54 57.62 -31.89
N GLU A 591 -9.19 58.30 -30.93
CA GLU A 591 -9.52 57.76 -29.60
C GLU A 591 -10.66 56.72 -29.64
N GLY A 592 -11.47 56.67 -30.71
CA GLY A 592 -12.65 55.82 -30.79
C GLY A 592 -12.43 54.34 -31.10
N PHE A 593 -11.24 53.94 -31.56
CA PHE A 593 -10.94 52.53 -31.87
C PHE A 593 -10.72 51.67 -30.60
N ALA A 594 -10.31 52.28 -29.48
CA ALA A 594 -10.12 51.59 -28.20
C ALA A 594 -11.44 51.05 -27.59
N ALA A 595 -12.59 51.64 -27.93
CA ALA A 595 -13.90 51.25 -27.38
C ALA A 595 -14.54 50.03 -28.06
N ILE A 596 -14.23 49.77 -29.34
CA ILE A 596 -14.67 48.58 -30.09
C ILE A 596 -14.03 47.30 -29.53
N ILE A 597 -12.86 47.49 -28.93
CA ILE A 597 -11.92 46.46 -28.49
C ILE A 597 -12.38 45.81 -27.16
N GLU A 598 -13.39 46.34 -26.46
CA GLU A 598 -13.85 45.84 -25.14
C GLU A 598 -15.06 44.89 -25.15
N THR A 599 -15.80 44.75 -26.25
CA THR A 599 -16.96 43.83 -26.31
C THR A 599 -16.56 42.50 -26.96
N PRO A 600 -16.52 41.38 -26.24
CA PRO A 600 -16.37 40.06 -26.85
C PRO A 600 -17.61 39.76 -27.69
N GLU A 601 -17.44 39.21 -28.89
CA GLU A 601 -18.56 38.57 -29.59
C GLU A 601 -19.00 37.35 -28.76
N GLU A 602 -20.16 37.44 -28.08
CA GLU A 602 -20.89 36.25 -27.64
C GLU A 602 -21.33 35.48 -28.89
N SER A 603 -20.60 34.41 -29.23
CA SER A 603 -21.03 33.48 -30.25
C SER A 603 -22.02 32.49 -29.66
N ASP A 604 -23.23 32.54 -30.20
CA ASP A 604 -24.39 31.69 -29.97
C ASP A 604 -24.05 30.22 -29.64
N ASN A 605 -24.32 29.84 -28.39
CA ASN A 605 -24.23 28.48 -27.86
C ASN A 605 -25.39 27.63 -28.42
N SER A 606 -25.30 27.18 -29.67
CA SER A 606 -26.17 26.08 -30.14
C SER A 606 -25.66 25.37 -31.40
N ARG A 607 -24.86 24.31 -31.22
CA ARG A 607 -25.08 23.02 -31.90
C ARG A 607 -24.15 21.93 -31.34
N GLN A 608 -24.80 20.95 -30.71
CA GLN A 608 -24.27 19.67 -30.30
C GLN A 608 -23.81 18.84 -31.51
N GLY A 609 -22.85 17.94 -31.26
CA GLY A 609 -23.01 16.54 -31.64
C GLY A 609 -22.03 15.97 -32.66
N ASN A 610 -21.16 15.11 -32.13
CA ASN A 610 -20.61 13.88 -32.71
C ASN A 610 -19.32 13.95 -33.52
N ASP A 611 -18.35 13.18 -33.00
CA ASP A 611 -17.40 12.32 -33.68
C ASP A 611 -16.75 12.87 -34.94
N VAL A 612 -15.57 13.45 -34.75
CA VAL A 612 -14.52 13.36 -35.76
C VAL A 612 -13.28 12.81 -35.09
N GLU A 613 -13.10 11.50 -35.22
CA GLU A 613 -11.81 10.85 -35.03
C GLU A 613 -10.81 11.47 -36.02
N PHE A 614 -9.83 12.19 -35.49
CA PHE A 614 -8.49 12.27 -36.07
C PHE A 614 -7.50 12.10 -34.93
N PHE A 615 -7.00 10.87 -34.78
CA PHE A 615 -5.99 10.46 -33.80
C PHE A 615 -4.59 11.03 -34.11
#